data_AF-A0A1F2V8G2-F1
#
_entry.id   AF-A0A1F2V8G2-F1
#
_cell.length_a   1.000
_cell.length_b   1.000
_cell.length_c   1.000
_cell.angle_alpha   90.00
_cell.angle_beta   90.00
_cell.angle_gamma   90.00
#
_symmetry.space_group_name_H-M   'P 1'
#
loop_
_entity.id
_entity.type
_entity.pdbx_description
1 polymer ?
#
loop_
_entity_poly.entity_id
_entity_poly.type
_entity_poly.pdbx_seq_one_letter_code
_entity_poly.pdbx_strand_id
1 'polypeptide(L)'
;MICYNFAMERGRNSRMRWAAFWLLLLFPFLAVPSLRADTIVLKNGRRIVVDSATEEGEKVFYEGEGGRVSIPKSLVERIEKGGPTPPRRSSAPASPAAPAVDEQVAKELSGQVRMPQTDAEGIVRNGAIDEERLQLLAGNAGKGDLERQNAVNAHLIAASFEARQRRFAPASRWAEEALRLSGRDLNALLLAADIDIVRQQYAEALEHLLVAQSVSADSPVVLTLLGYAYYYLEGAEKALRFWKRAQAIRPDAQLGQRILRAESEAQVEGRFDQAESRNFALSWEGTQVSTVFSREILNTLERQYQEVEAALDYWPREPIAILLYTNQQFADITRAPGWAGALNDGKIRVPVQGLTSMTPELARVLKHEMVHSFVHRLAEGRCPTWLNEGLAQLESGQNSSRFGPALARLFAESRQIPLSQLERGFLQFDSPKVALAYAESLAAAEMLRERYGVYQLAQLLKTLGQGRTPAEALKEVLRMSYEDLEAELAQSLATRYGR
;
A
#
# COMPACT_ATOMS: atom_id res chain seq x y z
N MET A 1 -71.01 -38.84 30.41
CA MET A 1 -70.42 -37.97 29.37
C MET A 1 -69.74 -36.81 30.08
N ILE A 2 -68.49 -37.07 30.44
CA ILE A 2 -67.94 -37.12 31.79
C ILE A 2 -66.47 -36.72 31.58
N CYS A 3 -66.04 -35.60 32.17
CA CYS A 3 -65.02 -35.59 33.23
C CYS A 3 -63.55 -35.53 32.77
N TYR A 4 -62.54 -35.25 33.59
CA TYR A 4 -62.37 -34.93 35.02
C TYR A 4 -61.11 -34.01 35.02
N ASN A 5 -61.08 -32.82 35.63
CA ASN A 5 -60.76 -32.58 37.05
C ASN A 5 -59.51 -33.33 37.56
N PHE A 6 -58.58 -32.61 38.20
CA PHE A 6 -58.08 -32.82 39.57
C PHE A 6 -57.02 -31.73 39.86
N ALA A 7 -57.37 -30.65 40.57
CA ALA A 7 -57.45 -30.50 42.04
C ALA A 7 -56.05 -30.61 42.69
N MET A 8 -55.47 -29.49 43.13
CA MET A 8 -55.56 -28.95 44.50
C MET A 8 -54.98 -29.88 45.56
N GLU A 9 -53.91 -29.43 46.23
CA GLU A 9 -53.90 -29.42 47.68
C GLU A 9 -53.06 -28.27 48.26
N ARG A 10 -53.70 -27.54 49.17
CA ARG A 10 -53.13 -26.51 50.05
C ARG A 10 -52.66 -27.19 51.35
N GLY A 11 -51.66 -26.60 52.01
CA GLY A 11 -51.44 -26.80 53.45
C GLY A 11 -50.02 -26.42 53.88
N ARG A 12 -49.71 -25.15 54.18
CA ARG A 12 -49.95 -24.42 55.46
C ARG A 12 -48.74 -24.49 56.43
N ASN A 13 -48.14 -23.32 56.63
CA ASN A 13 -47.43 -22.79 57.81
C ASN A 13 -46.32 -23.62 58.48
N SER A 14 -45.11 -23.06 58.62
CA SER A 14 -44.77 -22.17 59.75
C SER A 14 -43.26 -21.93 59.91
N ARG A 15 -42.93 -20.67 60.25
CA ARG A 15 -41.85 -20.24 61.17
C ARG A 15 -40.37 -20.52 60.81
N MET A 16 -39.70 -19.40 60.51
CA MET A 16 -38.62 -18.84 61.34
C MET A 16 -37.30 -19.62 61.40
N ARG A 17 -36.23 -19.09 60.79
CA ARG A 17 -35.06 -18.55 61.50
C ARG A 17 -33.95 -18.13 60.55
N TRP A 18 -33.41 -16.96 60.86
CA TRP A 18 -32.15 -16.43 60.34
C TRP A 18 -30.98 -17.33 60.71
N ALA A 19 -30.07 -17.59 59.78
CA ALA A 19 -28.67 -17.87 60.07
C ALA A 19 -27.82 -17.52 58.84
N ALA A 20 -26.99 -16.51 59.01
CA ALA A 20 -25.94 -16.11 58.10
C ALA A 20 -24.90 -17.22 57.96
N PHE A 21 -24.42 -17.46 56.75
CA PHE A 21 -23.14 -18.14 56.53
C PHE A 21 -22.26 -17.24 55.66
N TRP A 22 -21.35 -16.55 56.35
CA TRP A 22 -20.15 -15.95 55.78
C TRP A 22 -19.17 -17.07 55.44
N LEU A 23 -18.81 -17.20 54.17
CA LEU A 23 -17.63 -17.96 53.76
C LEU A 23 -16.63 -16.98 53.13
N LEU A 24 -15.70 -16.56 54.00
CA LEU A 24 -14.46 -15.89 53.66
C LEU A 24 -13.64 -16.80 52.72
N LEU A 25 -13.58 -16.45 51.44
CA LEU A 25 -12.49 -16.87 50.55
C LEU A 25 -11.51 -15.70 50.44
N LEU A 26 -10.49 -15.74 51.29
CA LEU A 26 -9.25 -14.96 51.18
C LEU A 26 -8.59 -15.29 49.84
N PHE A 27 -8.74 -14.43 48.85
CA PHE A 27 -7.84 -14.37 47.70
C PHE A 27 -6.48 -13.88 48.17
N PRO A 28 -5.37 -14.61 47.96
CA PRO A 28 -4.07 -13.98 48.04
C PRO A 28 -3.96 -13.05 46.82
N PHE A 29 -3.83 -11.75 47.07
CA PHE A 29 -3.30 -10.80 46.08
C PHE A 29 -1.89 -11.29 45.70
N LEU A 30 -1.78 -12.09 44.64
CA LEU A 30 -0.52 -12.29 43.94
C LEU A 30 -0.18 -10.95 43.30
N ALA A 31 0.74 -10.22 43.93
CA ALA A 31 1.35 -9.04 43.35
C ALA A 31 1.93 -9.44 41.98
N VAL A 32 1.32 -8.95 40.90
CA VAL A 32 1.91 -9.00 39.57
C VAL A 32 3.27 -8.30 39.68
N PRO A 33 4.40 -8.95 39.36
CA PRO A 33 5.67 -8.25 39.33
C PRO A 33 5.54 -7.13 38.29
N SER A 34 5.54 -5.89 38.76
CA SER A 34 5.64 -4.75 37.88
C SER A 34 7.00 -4.86 37.20
N LEU A 35 7.01 -5.17 35.91
CA LEU A 35 8.22 -5.15 35.09
C LEU A 35 8.77 -3.71 35.13
N ARG A 36 9.78 -3.49 35.97
CA ARG A 36 10.48 -2.22 36.07
C ARG A 36 11.48 -2.16 34.93
N ALA A 37 11.32 -1.16 34.06
CA ALA A 37 12.23 -0.88 32.97
C ALA A 37 12.93 0.46 33.22
N ASP A 38 14.17 0.57 32.76
CA ASP A 38 14.90 1.82 32.73
C ASP A 38 14.51 2.62 31.48
N THR A 39 14.52 3.94 31.56
CA THR A 39 14.32 4.82 30.40
C THR A 39 15.52 5.71 30.20
N ILE A 40 16.23 5.54 29.09
CA ILE A 40 17.31 6.42 28.65
C ILE A 40 16.67 7.59 27.91
N VAL A 41 16.80 8.81 28.43
CA VAL A 41 16.33 10.05 27.80
C VAL A 41 17.52 10.68 27.09
N LEU A 42 17.39 10.92 25.78
CA LEU A 42 18.41 11.54 24.95
C LEU A 42 18.21 13.05 24.86
N LYS A 43 19.28 13.82 24.62
CA LYS A 43 19.24 15.29 24.52
C LYS A 43 18.38 15.85 23.38
N ASN A 44 18.03 15.02 22.41
CA ASN A 44 17.09 15.36 21.34
C ASN A 44 15.62 15.07 21.69
N GLY A 45 15.33 14.74 22.95
CA GLY A 45 13.99 14.43 23.45
C GLY A 45 13.52 12.99 23.20
N ARG A 46 14.29 12.16 22.49
CA ARG A 46 13.96 10.75 22.26
C ARG A 46 14.14 9.94 23.56
N ARG A 47 13.23 9.00 23.81
CA ARG A 47 13.25 8.13 25.00
C ARG A 47 13.39 6.67 24.56
N ILE A 48 14.30 5.94 25.19
CA ILE A 48 14.56 4.53 24.91
C ILE A 48 14.26 3.75 26.20
N VAL A 49 13.22 2.92 26.18
CA VAL A 49 12.83 2.08 27.32
C VAL A 49 13.53 0.73 27.17
N VAL A 50 14.26 0.31 28.19
CA VAL A 50 15.15 -0.87 28.18
C VAL A 50 14.99 -1.64 29.49
N ASP A 51 15.22 -2.94 29.50
CA ASP A 51 15.07 -3.75 30.72
C ASP A 51 16.06 -3.32 31.81
N SER A 52 17.31 -3.03 31.42
CA SER A 52 18.29 -2.36 32.29
C SER A 52 19.31 -1.58 31.47
N ALA A 53 19.75 -0.43 31.99
CA ALA A 53 20.83 0.36 31.43
C ALA A 53 22.03 0.42 32.40
N THR A 54 23.24 0.12 31.95
CA THR A 54 24.46 0.26 32.76
C THR A 54 25.38 1.33 32.18
N GLU A 55 25.95 2.16 33.04
CA GLU A 55 26.92 3.16 32.64
C GLU A 55 28.34 2.61 32.83
N GLU A 56 29.12 2.56 31.75
CA GLU A 56 30.51 2.12 31.78
C GLU A 56 31.37 3.12 30.98
N GLY A 57 32.19 3.91 31.69
CA GLY A 57 32.98 4.99 31.08
C GLY A 57 32.12 6.06 30.40
N GLU A 58 32.48 6.41 29.15
CA GLU A 58 31.79 7.39 28.29
C GLU A 58 30.58 6.80 27.54
N LYS A 59 30.13 5.58 27.90
CA LYS A 59 29.03 4.89 27.23
C LYS A 59 27.98 4.41 28.21
N VAL A 60 26.75 4.35 27.72
CA VAL A 60 25.59 3.69 28.35
C VAL A 60 25.30 2.43 27.55
N PHE A 61 25.24 1.29 28.22
CA PHE A 61 24.95 -0.02 27.64
C PHE A 61 23.55 -0.49 28.02
N TYR A 62 22.89 -1.20 27.12
CA TYR A 62 21.62 -1.89 27.36
C TYR A 62 21.45 -3.04 26.38
N GLU A 63 20.56 -3.99 26.66
CA GLU A 63 20.23 -5.09 25.74
C GLU A 63 19.14 -4.64 24.74
N GLY A 64 19.41 -4.74 23.44
CA GLY A 64 18.49 -4.41 22.34
C GLY A 64 18.05 -5.64 21.54
N GLU A 65 17.22 -5.45 20.50
CA GLU A 65 16.64 -6.55 19.67
C GLU A 65 17.71 -7.39 18.92
N GLY A 66 19.00 -7.01 18.95
CA GLY A 66 20.14 -7.75 18.38
C GLY A 66 21.31 -7.99 19.34
N GLY A 67 21.08 -7.90 20.67
CA GLY A 67 22.11 -8.05 21.71
C GLY A 67 22.53 -6.72 22.35
N ARG A 68 23.67 -6.71 23.05
CA ARG A 68 24.16 -5.57 23.84
C ARG A 68 24.47 -4.36 22.95
N VAL A 69 23.71 -3.27 23.12
CA VAL A 69 23.84 -1.99 22.42
C VAL A 69 24.54 -0.98 23.33
N SER A 70 25.34 -0.07 22.74
CA SER A 70 26.00 1.02 23.46
C SER A 70 25.64 2.38 22.86
N ILE A 71 25.36 3.37 23.70
CA ILE A 71 25.13 4.77 23.32
C ILE A 71 26.18 5.66 24.01
N PRO A 72 26.80 6.62 23.31
CA PRO A 72 27.66 7.61 23.95
C PRO A 72 26.92 8.44 25.00
N LYS A 73 27.51 8.63 26.19
CA LYS A 73 26.95 9.49 27.25
C LYS A 73 26.70 10.92 26.80
N SER A 74 27.47 11.41 25.82
CA SER A 74 27.27 12.75 25.24
C SER A 74 25.88 12.96 24.63
N LEU A 75 25.21 11.88 24.18
CA LEU A 75 23.85 11.89 23.62
C LEU A 75 22.76 11.69 24.67
N VAL A 76 23.12 11.21 25.86
CA VAL A 76 22.20 10.90 26.96
C VAL A 76 22.01 12.14 27.83
N GLU A 77 20.77 12.51 28.08
CA GLU A 77 20.39 13.57 29.01
C GLU A 77 20.26 13.02 30.44
N ARG A 78 19.55 11.90 30.63
CA ARG A 78 19.43 11.18 31.92
C ARG A 78 18.94 9.75 31.75
N ILE A 79 19.10 8.92 32.78
CA ILE A 79 18.51 7.57 32.87
C ILE A 79 17.51 7.53 34.03
N GLU A 80 16.26 7.21 33.72
CA GLU A 80 15.18 7.05 34.70
C GLU A 80 15.09 5.57 35.09
N LYS A 81 15.51 5.22 36.31
CA LYS A 81 15.55 3.83 36.79
C LYS A 81 14.18 3.35 37.27
N GLY A 82 13.69 2.23 36.73
CA GLY A 82 12.52 1.52 37.23
C GLY A 82 11.17 2.25 37.16
N GLY A 83 10.92 2.98 36.08
CA GLY A 83 9.66 3.71 35.86
C GLY A 83 8.48 2.83 35.42
N PRO A 84 7.22 3.30 35.54
CA PRO A 84 6.05 2.61 35.00
C PRO A 84 6.16 2.51 33.47
N THR A 85 5.99 1.31 32.93
CA THR A 85 6.06 1.04 31.49
C THR A 85 4.93 1.82 30.78
N PRO A 86 5.23 2.80 29.91
CA PRO A 86 4.21 3.38 29.03
C PRO A 86 3.69 2.27 28.09
N PRO A 87 2.46 2.38 27.55
CA PRO A 87 1.99 1.42 26.55
C PRO A 87 3.00 1.34 25.41
N ARG A 88 3.57 0.14 25.24
CA ARG A 88 4.61 -0.19 24.27
C ARG A 88 4.07 0.10 22.88
N ARG A 89 4.48 1.21 22.27
CA ARG A 89 4.27 1.43 20.82
C ARG A 89 5.08 0.36 20.09
N SER A 90 4.42 -0.37 19.20
CA SER A 90 5.05 -1.33 18.30
C SER A 90 6.21 -0.65 17.58
N SER A 91 7.41 -1.23 17.68
CA SER A 91 8.63 -0.80 17.00
C SER A 91 8.67 -1.18 15.52
N ALA A 92 7.58 -1.68 14.94
CA ALA A 92 7.47 -1.72 13.50
C ALA A 92 7.29 -0.26 13.02
N PRO A 93 8.13 0.27 12.11
CA PRO A 93 7.69 1.40 11.32
C PRO A 93 6.48 0.88 10.54
N ALA A 94 5.29 1.19 11.01
CA ALA A 94 4.14 1.14 10.14
C ALA A 94 4.45 2.20 9.08
N SER A 95 4.47 1.84 7.80
CA SER A 95 4.19 2.85 6.79
C SER A 95 2.68 3.10 6.90
N PRO A 96 2.22 4.36 7.02
CA PRO A 96 0.80 4.61 6.86
C PRO A 96 0.44 4.01 5.50
N ALA A 97 -0.54 3.12 5.46
CA ALA A 97 -1.21 2.78 4.20
C ALA A 97 -1.79 4.10 3.66
N ALA A 98 -0.96 4.85 2.95
CA ALA A 98 -1.34 6.10 2.32
C ALA A 98 -2.50 5.75 1.37
N PRO A 99 -3.48 6.64 1.18
CA PRO A 99 -4.44 6.45 0.12
C PRO A 99 -3.66 6.14 -1.16
N ALA A 100 -4.01 5.04 -1.85
CA ALA A 100 -3.32 4.60 -3.04
C ALA A 100 -3.21 5.81 -3.98
N VAL A 101 -2.00 6.24 -4.30
CA VAL A 101 -1.77 7.51 -5.01
C VAL A 101 -2.48 7.54 -6.36
N ASP A 102 -2.72 6.36 -6.95
CA ASP A 102 -3.59 6.15 -8.09
C ASP A 102 -5.04 6.57 -7.90
N GLU A 103 -5.66 6.36 -6.73
CA GLU A 103 -7.04 6.80 -6.50
C GLU A 103 -7.11 8.32 -6.52
N GLN A 104 -6.07 8.98 -6.00
CA GLN A 104 -5.96 10.42 -6.06
C GLN A 104 -5.62 10.91 -7.48
N VAL A 105 -4.65 10.31 -8.17
CA VAL A 105 -4.29 10.65 -9.56
C VAL A 105 -5.46 10.39 -10.50
N ALA A 106 -6.09 9.22 -10.44
CA ALA A 106 -7.27 8.89 -11.24
C ALA A 106 -8.44 9.84 -10.94
N LYS A 107 -8.60 10.29 -9.69
CA LYS A 107 -9.60 11.31 -9.33
C LYS A 107 -9.24 12.70 -9.85
N GLU A 108 -7.96 13.08 -9.84
CA GLU A 108 -7.46 14.34 -10.40
C GLU A 108 -7.56 14.36 -11.94
N LEU A 109 -7.39 13.20 -12.57
CA LEU A 109 -7.57 13.00 -14.00
C LEU A 109 -9.03 12.78 -14.40
N SER A 110 -9.89 12.43 -13.45
CA SER A 110 -11.31 12.18 -13.71
C SER A 110 -11.96 13.42 -14.32
N GLY A 111 -12.37 13.30 -15.60
CA GLY A 111 -12.99 14.40 -16.34
C GLY A 111 -12.04 15.28 -17.16
N GLN A 112 -10.72 15.05 -17.11
CA GLN A 112 -9.75 15.69 -18.02
C GLN A 112 -9.94 15.18 -19.45
N VAL A 113 -10.05 13.86 -19.63
CA VAL A 113 -10.36 13.22 -20.90
C VAL A 113 -11.89 13.10 -21.05
N ARG A 114 -12.49 13.95 -21.90
CA ARG A 114 -13.91 13.87 -22.24
C ARG A 114 -14.12 12.89 -23.39
N MET A 115 -14.60 11.69 -23.07
CA MET A 115 -14.94 10.68 -24.06
C MET A 115 -16.29 10.96 -24.74
N PRO A 116 -16.55 10.42 -25.95
CA PRO A 116 -17.88 10.43 -26.55
C PRO A 116 -18.86 9.76 -25.59
N GLN A 117 -19.81 10.52 -25.05
CA GLN A 117 -20.70 10.04 -23.99
C GLN A 117 -21.85 9.17 -24.48
N THR A 118 -22.12 9.17 -25.79
CA THR A 118 -23.22 8.41 -26.36
C THR A 118 -22.70 7.08 -26.90
N ASP A 119 -23.11 5.99 -26.25
CA ASP A 119 -23.02 4.65 -26.83
C ASP A 119 -24.08 4.49 -27.96
N ALA A 120 -23.96 5.33 -28.98
CA ALA A 120 -24.85 5.34 -30.13
C ALA A 120 -24.76 4.01 -30.90
N GLU A 121 -23.60 3.37 -30.82
CA GLU A 121 -23.35 2.09 -31.43
C GLU A 121 -23.91 0.92 -30.61
N GLY A 122 -24.23 1.06 -29.32
CA GLY A 122 -24.75 -0.03 -28.50
C GLY A 122 -23.71 -1.11 -28.19
N ILE A 123 -22.47 -0.68 -27.92
CA ILE A 123 -21.30 -1.47 -27.54
C ILE A 123 -21.42 -2.02 -26.12
N VAL A 124 -22.11 -1.30 -25.23
CA VAL A 124 -22.32 -1.72 -23.85
C VAL A 124 -23.72 -2.28 -23.69
N ARG A 125 -23.84 -3.57 -23.38
CA ARG A 125 -25.12 -4.25 -23.16
C ARG A 125 -25.09 -5.02 -21.86
N ASN A 126 -26.14 -4.87 -21.06
CA ASN A 126 -26.28 -5.57 -19.77
C ASN A 126 -25.06 -5.41 -18.83
N GLY A 127 -24.39 -4.25 -18.87
CA GLY A 127 -23.19 -3.99 -18.07
C GLY A 127 -21.93 -4.71 -18.54
N ALA A 128 -21.90 -5.20 -19.78
CA ALA A 128 -20.74 -5.83 -20.40
C ALA A 128 -20.50 -5.29 -21.81
N ILE A 129 -19.27 -5.47 -22.32
CA ILE A 129 -18.90 -5.14 -23.69
C ILE A 129 -19.42 -6.22 -24.64
N ASP A 130 -20.10 -5.81 -25.71
CA ASP A 130 -20.50 -6.65 -26.83
C ASP A 130 -19.31 -6.83 -27.80
N GLU A 131 -18.45 -7.81 -27.52
CA GLU A 131 -17.24 -8.06 -28.32
C GLU A 131 -17.54 -8.48 -29.76
N GLU A 132 -18.64 -9.18 -30.02
CA GLU A 132 -19.06 -9.57 -31.38
C GLU A 132 -19.37 -8.31 -32.20
N ARG A 133 -20.05 -7.34 -31.58
CA ARG A 133 -20.34 -6.06 -32.21
C ARG A 133 -19.10 -5.22 -32.47
N LEU A 134 -18.12 -5.21 -31.55
CA LEU A 134 -16.83 -4.58 -31.79
C LEU A 134 -16.11 -5.20 -32.99
N GLN A 135 -16.06 -6.53 -33.07
CA GLN A 135 -15.45 -7.24 -34.19
C GLN A 135 -16.14 -6.93 -35.52
N LEU A 136 -17.47 -6.84 -35.53
CA LEU A 136 -18.22 -6.46 -36.73
C LEU A 136 -17.87 -5.05 -37.22
N LEU A 137 -17.80 -4.08 -36.31
CA LEU A 137 -17.43 -2.70 -36.64
C LEU A 137 -15.97 -2.62 -37.12
N ALA A 138 -15.05 -3.31 -36.43
CA ALA A 138 -13.64 -3.40 -36.83
C ALA A 138 -13.48 -3.99 -38.23
N GLY A 139 -14.21 -5.07 -38.55
CA GLY A 139 -14.19 -5.70 -39.87
C GLY A 139 -14.69 -4.80 -41.00
N ASN A 140 -15.50 -3.79 -40.68
CA ASN A 140 -16.00 -2.81 -41.65
C ASN A 140 -15.07 -1.59 -41.80
N ALA A 141 -14.07 -1.39 -40.93
CA ALA A 141 -13.23 -0.20 -40.91
C ALA A 141 -12.45 0.06 -42.21
N GLY A 142 -12.23 -0.97 -43.03
CA GLY A 142 -11.59 -0.84 -44.35
C GLY A 142 -12.49 -0.30 -45.46
N LYS A 143 -13.80 -0.17 -45.23
CA LYS A 143 -14.79 0.21 -46.27
C LYS A 143 -14.85 1.70 -46.57
N GLY A 144 -14.35 2.54 -45.66
CA GLY A 144 -14.37 3.99 -45.80
C GLY A 144 -13.91 4.69 -44.52
N ASP A 145 -13.71 6.00 -44.61
CA ASP A 145 -13.27 6.79 -43.45
C ASP A 145 -14.35 6.88 -42.36
N LEU A 146 -15.63 6.87 -42.74
CA LEU A 146 -16.74 6.84 -41.79
C LEU A 146 -16.77 5.53 -40.99
N GLU A 147 -16.66 4.38 -41.67
CA GLU A 147 -16.63 3.08 -41.02
C GLU A 147 -15.41 2.93 -40.12
N ARG A 148 -14.24 3.45 -40.55
CA ARG A 148 -13.04 3.51 -39.71
C ARG A 148 -13.30 4.33 -38.45
N GLN A 149 -13.89 5.52 -38.58
CA GLN A 149 -14.17 6.38 -37.43
C GLN A 149 -15.19 5.74 -36.48
N ASN A 150 -16.21 5.07 -37.00
CA ASN A 150 -17.20 4.35 -36.17
C ASN A 150 -16.52 3.21 -35.39
N ALA A 151 -15.62 2.46 -36.04
CA ALA A 151 -14.85 1.42 -35.37
C ALA A 151 -13.90 1.99 -34.30
N VAL A 152 -13.22 3.12 -34.57
CA VAL A 152 -12.41 3.84 -33.56
C VAL A 152 -13.28 4.24 -32.37
N ASN A 153 -14.41 4.92 -32.62
CA ASN A 153 -15.31 5.39 -31.57
C ASN A 153 -15.86 4.24 -30.71
N ALA A 154 -16.18 3.10 -31.33
CA ALA A 154 -16.66 1.91 -30.63
C ALA A 154 -15.62 1.36 -29.65
N HIS A 155 -14.36 1.25 -30.07
CA HIS A 155 -13.27 0.84 -29.18
C HIS A 155 -12.99 1.85 -28.06
N LEU A 156 -13.11 3.14 -28.34
CA LEU A 156 -13.00 4.18 -27.32
C LEU A 156 -14.11 4.10 -26.26
N ILE A 157 -15.34 3.78 -26.66
CA ILE A 157 -16.45 3.52 -25.74
C ILE A 157 -16.13 2.32 -24.86
N ALA A 158 -15.67 1.21 -25.46
CA ALA A 158 -15.30 0.00 -24.73
C ALA A 158 -14.16 0.24 -23.74
N ALA A 159 -13.09 0.89 -24.19
CA ALA A 159 -11.95 1.27 -23.35
C ALA A 159 -12.38 2.14 -22.17
N SER A 160 -13.18 3.17 -22.43
CA SER A 160 -13.69 4.08 -21.40
C SER A 160 -14.62 3.38 -20.41
N PHE A 161 -15.46 2.45 -20.88
CA PHE A 161 -16.32 1.65 -20.01
C PHE A 161 -15.49 0.77 -19.06
N GLU A 162 -14.51 0.03 -19.60
CA GLU A 162 -13.62 -0.83 -18.81
C GLU A 162 -12.78 -0.02 -17.81
N ALA A 163 -12.23 1.13 -18.22
CA ALA A 163 -11.46 2.02 -17.36
C ALA A 163 -12.28 2.54 -16.15
N ARG A 164 -13.56 2.90 -16.36
CA ARG A 164 -14.46 3.30 -15.25
C ARG A 164 -14.70 2.18 -14.24
N GLN A 165 -14.64 0.93 -14.69
CA GLN A 165 -14.73 -0.26 -13.84
C GLN A 165 -13.36 -0.68 -13.26
N ARG A 166 -12.34 0.18 -13.45
CA ARG A 166 -10.92 -0.03 -13.10
C ARG A 166 -10.29 -1.26 -13.77
N ARG A 167 -10.91 -1.79 -14.82
CA ARG A 167 -10.43 -2.96 -15.57
C ARG A 167 -9.41 -2.48 -16.60
N PHE A 168 -8.21 -2.11 -16.14
CA PHE A 168 -7.25 -1.36 -16.94
C PHE A 168 -6.57 -2.21 -18.03
N ALA A 169 -6.27 -3.49 -17.78
CA ALA A 169 -5.79 -4.38 -18.83
C ALA A 169 -6.76 -4.50 -20.04
N PRO A 170 -8.07 -4.80 -19.86
CA PRO A 170 -9.04 -4.73 -20.96
C PRO A 170 -9.18 -3.33 -21.56
N ALA A 171 -9.18 -2.28 -20.74
CA ALA A 171 -9.30 -0.90 -21.21
C ALA A 171 -8.15 -0.52 -22.15
N SER A 172 -6.91 -0.85 -21.76
CA SER A 172 -5.69 -0.63 -22.55
C SER A 172 -5.76 -1.39 -23.88
N ARG A 173 -6.15 -2.68 -23.87
CA ARG A 173 -6.37 -3.46 -25.11
C ARG A 173 -7.30 -2.72 -26.08
N TRP A 174 -8.42 -2.18 -25.58
CA TRP A 174 -9.38 -1.49 -26.42
C TRP A 174 -8.89 -0.12 -26.91
N ALA A 175 -8.14 0.62 -26.09
CA ALA A 175 -7.50 1.87 -26.53
C ALA A 175 -6.48 1.62 -27.65
N GLU A 176 -5.67 0.56 -27.52
CA GLU A 176 -4.71 0.13 -28.54
C GLU A 176 -5.37 -0.33 -29.84
N GLU A 177 -6.53 -0.98 -29.75
CA GLU A 177 -7.34 -1.35 -30.92
C GLU A 177 -7.81 -0.10 -31.68
N ALA A 178 -8.24 0.94 -30.97
CA ALA A 178 -8.57 2.23 -31.59
C ALA A 178 -7.35 2.87 -32.27
N LEU A 179 -6.18 2.84 -31.63
CA LEU A 179 -4.93 3.36 -32.20
C LEU A 179 -4.45 2.56 -33.42
N ARG A 180 -4.72 1.25 -33.47
CA ARG A 180 -4.39 0.45 -34.66
C ARG A 180 -5.22 0.85 -35.88
N LEU A 181 -6.48 1.23 -35.65
CA LEU A 181 -7.37 1.73 -36.69
C LEU A 181 -7.01 3.18 -37.09
N SER A 182 -6.62 4.01 -36.12
CA SER A 182 -6.20 5.39 -36.35
C SER A 182 -5.12 5.84 -35.35
N GLY A 183 -3.86 5.67 -35.72
CA GLY A 183 -2.71 5.90 -34.82
C GLY A 183 -2.44 7.36 -34.46
N ARG A 184 -3.21 8.31 -35.02
CA ARG A 184 -3.14 9.74 -34.70
C ARG A 184 -4.47 10.29 -34.18
N ASP A 185 -5.43 9.43 -33.85
CA ASP A 185 -6.67 9.88 -33.21
C ASP A 185 -6.36 10.44 -31.82
N LEU A 186 -6.68 11.72 -31.61
CA LEU A 186 -6.31 12.42 -30.37
C LEU A 186 -7.02 11.83 -29.15
N ASN A 187 -8.28 11.40 -29.28
CA ASN A 187 -9.02 10.86 -28.13
C ASN A 187 -8.49 9.47 -27.76
N ALA A 188 -8.10 8.66 -28.74
CA ALA A 188 -7.45 7.38 -28.51
C ALA A 188 -6.11 7.54 -27.80
N LEU A 189 -5.26 8.46 -28.27
CA LEU A 189 -3.97 8.74 -27.63
C LEU A 189 -4.14 9.26 -26.20
N LEU A 190 -5.09 10.17 -25.97
CA LEU A 190 -5.35 10.71 -24.64
C LEU A 190 -5.90 9.65 -23.68
N LEU A 191 -6.81 8.78 -24.15
CA LEU A 191 -7.35 7.70 -23.31
C LEU A 191 -6.30 6.63 -23.00
N ALA A 192 -5.49 6.23 -23.99
CA ALA A 192 -4.38 5.30 -23.78
C ALA A 192 -3.42 5.85 -22.73
N ALA A 193 -2.95 7.10 -22.90
CA ALA A 193 -2.06 7.75 -21.95
C ALA A 193 -2.64 7.89 -20.53
N ASP A 194 -3.95 8.21 -20.41
CA ASP A 194 -4.63 8.28 -19.11
C ASP A 194 -4.65 6.92 -18.40
N ILE A 195 -4.98 5.85 -19.15
CA ILE A 195 -4.94 4.47 -18.65
C ILE A 195 -3.52 4.09 -18.23
N ASP A 196 -2.52 4.40 -19.05
CA ASP A 196 -1.12 4.09 -18.79
C ASP A 196 -0.61 4.82 -17.52
N ILE A 197 -0.94 6.10 -17.33
CA ILE A 197 -0.59 6.87 -16.12
C ILE A 197 -1.19 6.22 -14.87
N VAL A 198 -2.46 5.82 -14.92
CA VAL A 198 -3.14 5.17 -13.79
C VAL A 198 -2.55 3.78 -13.51
N ARG A 199 -2.00 3.10 -14.53
CA ARG A 199 -1.28 1.82 -14.37
C ARG A 199 0.19 1.97 -13.98
N GLN A 200 0.66 3.20 -13.78
CA GLN A 200 2.07 3.53 -13.54
C GLN A 200 2.99 3.03 -14.66
N GLN A 201 2.53 3.15 -15.91
CA GLN A 201 3.24 2.87 -17.17
C GLN A 201 3.57 4.22 -17.82
N TYR A 202 4.41 5.01 -17.15
CA TYR A 202 4.66 6.40 -17.51
C TYR A 202 5.45 6.53 -18.82
N ALA A 203 6.31 5.56 -19.14
CA ALA A 203 7.06 5.53 -20.39
C ALA A 203 6.12 5.32 -21.59
N GLU A 204 5.23 4.33 -21.52
CA GLU A 204 4.20 4.08 -22.52
C GLU A 204 3.25 5.28 -22.65
N ALA A 205 2.83 5.87 -21.52
CA ALA A 205 2.03 7.09 -21.54
C ALA A 205 2.75 8.22 -22.29
N LEU A 206 4.06 8.39 -22.08
CA LEU A 206 4.85 9.43 -22.74
C LEU A 206 4.92 9.19 -24.26
N GLU A 207 5.06 7.95 -24.73
CA GLU A 207 5.04 7.62 -26.16
C GLU A 207 3.73 8.07 -26.81
N HIS A 208 2.58 7.75 -26.20
CA HIS A 208 1.27 8.21 -26.65
C HIS A 208 1.15 9.74 -26.64
N LEU A 209 1.64 10.39 -25.58
CA LEU A 209 1.51 11.83 -25.39
C LEU A 209 2.40 12.66 -26.32
N LEU A 210 3.56 12.15 -26.73
CA LEU A 210 4.41 12.82 -27.72
C LEU A 210 3.72 12.85 -29.09
N VAL A 211 3.03 11.78 -29.47
CA VAL A 211 2.19 11.77 -30.69
C VAL A 211 1.01 12.73 -30.51
N ALA A 212 0.31 12.70 -29.37
CA ALA A 212 -0.81 13.59 -29.09
C ALA A 212 -0.41 15.08 -29.14
N GLN A 213 0.77 15.42 -28.62
CA GLN A 213 1.34 16.76 -28.68
C GLN A 213 1.63 17.20 -30.12
N SER A 214 2.08 16.28 -30.99
CA SER A 214 2.26 16.59 -32.41
C SER A 214 0.95 16.85 -33.15
N VAL A 215 -0.18 16.35 -32.63
CA VAL A 215 -1.53 16.59 -33.18
C VAL A 215 -2.15 17.87 -32.59
N SER A 216 -1.97 18.12 -31.29
CA SER A 216 -2.53 19.27 -30.59
C SER A 216 -1.58 19.78 -29.50
N ALA A 217 -0.58 20.58 -29.91
CA ALA A 217 0.52 21.01 -29.03
C ALA A 217 0.08 21.89 -27.84
N ASP A 218 -0.99 22.67 -28.02
CA ASP A 218 -1.55 23.58 -27.02
C ASP A 218 -2.80 23.03 -26.33
N SER A 219 -3.10 21.73 -26.50
CA SER A 219 -4.21 21.12 -25.77
C SER A 219 -3.90 21.12 -24.27
N PRO A 220 -4.74 21.75 -23.42
CA PRO A 220 -4.52 21.73 -21.98
C PRO A 220 -4.54 20.30 -21.43
N VAL A 221 -5.30 19.39 -22.04
CA VAL A 221 -5.37 17.97 -21.61
C VAL A 221 -4.05 17.26 -21.90
N VAL A 222 -3.49 17.45 -23.11
CA VAL A 222 -2.17 16.87 -23.48
C VAL A 222 -1.10 17.38 -22.53
N LEU A 223 -1.07 18.69 -22.27
CA LEU A 223 -0.10 19.30 -21.37
C LEU A 223 -0.26 18.81 -19.93
N THR A 224 -1.51 18.64 -19.45
CA THR A 224 -1.77 18.06 -18.13
C THR A 224 -1.19 16.65 -18.02
N LEU A 225 -1.52 15.76 -18.96
CA LEU A 225 -1.04 14.37 -18.95
C LEU A 225 0.48 14.27 -19.14
N LEU A 226 1.08 15.09 -20.00
CA LEU A 226 2.54 15.18 -20.14
C LEU A 226 3.21 15.56 -18.81
N GLY A 227 2.63 16.49 -18.07
CA GLY A 227 3.14 16.83 -16.75
C GLY A 227 3.07 15.65 -15.77
N TYR A 228 2.02 14.82 -15.82
CA TYR A 228 1.96 13.59 -15.01
C TYR A 228 3.03 12.58 -15.41
N ALA A 229 3.18 12.27 -16.70
CA ALA A 229 4.20 11.35 -17.17
C ALA A 229 5.62 11.82 -16.79
N TYR A 230 5.95 13.08 -17.07
CA TYR A 230 7.25 13.64 -16.72
C TYR A 230 7.48 13.77 -15.22
N TYR A 231 6.43 13.98 -14.41
CA TYR A 231 6.58 14.06 -12.96
C TYR A 231 7.18 12.76 -12.40
N TYR A 232 6.73 11.61 -12.91
CA TYR A 232 7.22 10.30 -12.45
C TYR A 232 8.51 9.86 -13.15
N LEU A 233 8.69 10.19 -14.43
CA LEU A 233 9.90 9.82 -15.19
C LEU A 233 11.12 10.72 -14.90
N GLU A 234 10.91 12.04 -14.80
CA GLU A 234 11.99 13.04 -14.80
C GLU A 234 11.89 14.05 -13.65
N GLY A 235 10.86 13.94 -12.81
CA GLY A 235 10.72 14.74 -11.59
C GLY A 235 9.89 16.01 -11.73
N ALA A 236 9.74 16.70 -10.60
CA ALA A 236 8.78 17.80 -10.45
C ALA A 236 9.10 19.01 -11.34
N GLU A 237 10.38 19.35 -11.55
CA GLU A 237 10.76 20.53 -12.33
C GLU A 237 10.28 20.45 -13.79
N LYS A 238 10.48 19.29 -14.43
CA LYS A 238 10.03 19.09 -15.81
C LYS A 238 8.52 19.12 -15.92
N ALA A 239 7.82 18.46 -15.00
CA ALA A 239 6.36 18.44 -14.93
C ALA A 239 5.75 19.85 -14.82
N LEU A 240 6.33 20.70 -13.97
CA LEU A 240 5.87 22.08 -13.75
C LEU A 240 5.83 22.91 -15.02
N ARG A 241 6.74 22.68 -15.98
CA ARG A 241 6.74 23.39 -17.27
C ARG A 241 5.46 23.14 -18.05
N PHE A 242 4.97 21.90 -18.04
CA PHE A 242 3.74 21.51 -18.73
C PHE A 242 2.50 21.91 -17.94
N TRP A 243 2.47 21.62 -16.64
CA TRP A 243 1.30 21.95 -15.81
C TRP A 243 1.04 23.46 -15.70
N LYS A 244 2.08 24.30 -15.57
CA LYS A 244 1.90 25.76 -15.57
C LYS A 244 1.33 26.27 -16.89
N ARG A 245 1.78 25.70 -18.02
CA ARG A 245 1.23 26.04 -19.35
C ARG A 245 -0.22 25.59 -19.48
N ALA A 246 -0.56 24.37 -19.05
CA ALA A 246 -1.93 23.87 -19.02
C ALA A 246 -2.84 24.77 -18.18
N GLN A 247 -2.41 25.12 -16.96
CA GLN A 247 -3.14 25.98 -16.03
C GLN A 247 -3.37 27.39 -16.59
N ALA A 248 -2.41 27.94 -17.35
CA ALA A 248 -2.55 29.24 -18.00
C ALA A 248 -3.59 29.22 -19.14
N ILE A 249 -3.74 28.08 -19.84
CA ILE A 249 -4.72 27.91 -20.92
C ILE A 249 -6.11 27.63 -20.37
N ARG A 250 -6.22 26.73 -19.39
CA ARG A 250 -7.46 26.35 -18.73
C ARG A 250 -7.22 26.20 -17.23
N PRO A 251 -7.60 27.20 -16.42
CA PRO A 251 -7.48 27.10 -14.97
C PRO A 251 -8.27 25.92 -14.42
N ASP A 252 -7.59 25.06 -13.68
CA ASP A 252 -8.16 23.90 -13.00
C ASP A 252 -7.72 23.90 -11.53
N ALA A 253 -8.66 23.70 -10.61
CA ALA A 253 -8.39 23.79 -9.18
C ALA A 253 -7.57 22.60 -8.66
N GLN A 254 -7.80 21.39 -9.20
CA GLN A 254 -7.06 20.19 -8.82
C GLN A 254 -5.63 20.27 -9.34
N LEU A 255 -5.46 20.67 -10.61
CA LEU A 255 -4.15 20.91 -11.21
C LEU A 255 -3.40 22.02 -10.46
N GLY A 256 -4.08 23.10 -10.06
CA GLY A 256 -3.49 24.16 -9.25
C GLY A 256 -2.91 23.65 -7.92
N GLN A 257 -3.63 22.76 -7.21
CA GLN A 257 -3.11 22.13 -5.99
C GLN A 257 -1.90 21.23 -6.26
N ARG A 258 -1.92 20.48 -7.37
CA ARG A 258 -0.79 19.65 -7.81
C ARG A 258 0.44 20.50 -8.11
N ILE A 259 0.27 21.63 -8.80
CA ILE A 259 1.35 22.58 -9.10
C ILE A 259 1.99 23.09 -7.81
N LEU A 260 1.19 23.54 -6.84
CA LEU A 260 1.73 24.03 -5.56
C LEU A 260 2.56 22.98 -4.83
N ARG A 261 2.09 21.72 -4.81
CA ARG A 261 2.85 20.60 -4.25
C ARG A 261 4.15 20.37 -5.02
N ALA A 262 4.08 20.28 -6.34
CA ALA A 262 5.23 20.04 -7.18
C ALA A 262 6.26 21.20 -7.16
N GLU A 263 5.83 22.44 -6.92
CA GLU A 263 6.74 23.57 -6.68
C GLU A 263 7.55 23.39 -5.39
N SER A 264 6.89 22.96 -4.30
CA SER A 264 7.58 22.64 -3.06
C SER A 264 8.57 21.48 -3.25
N GLU A 265 8.17 20.46 -4.00
CA GLU A 265 9.05 19.32 -4.32
C GLU A 265 10.24 19.76 -5.19
N ALA A 266 10.02 20.51 -6.28
CA ALA A 266 11.08 20.96 -7.17
C ALA A 266 12.09 21.91 -6.50
N GLN A 267 11.67 22.71 -5.51
CA GLN A 267 12.61 23.53 -4.73
C GLN A 267 13.61 22.71 -3.92
N VAL A 268 13.18 21.53 -3.46
CA VAL A 268 14.01 20.59 -2.71
C VAL A 268 14.79 19.70 -3.68
N GLU A 269 14.08 19.03 -4.60
CA GLU A 269 14.62 18.07 -5.56
C GLU A 269 15.57 18.68 -6.61
N GLY A 270 15.39 19.94 -7.02
CA GLY A 270 16.23 20.59 -8.04
C GLY A 270 17.70 20.78 -7.64
N ARG A 271 18.04 20.49 -6.38
CA ARG A 271 19.41 20.51 -5.84
C ARG A 271 19.97 19.11 -5.59
N PHE A 272 19.25 18.07 -6.01
CA PHE A 272 19.62 16.70 -5.70
C PHE A 272 20.72 16.22 -6.62
N ASP A 273 21.68 15.52 -6.05
CA ASP A 273 22.55 14.63 -6.80
C ASP A 273 21.76 13.39 -7.20
N GLN A 274 22.15 12.76 -8.31
CA GLN A 274 21.48 11.59 -8.87
C GLN A 274 22.46 10.44 -9.11
N ALA A 275 21.94 9.22 -8.97
CA ALA A 275 22.61 8.00 -9.38
C ALA A 275 21.58 7.00 -9.87
N GLU A 276 21.96 6.13 -10.79
CA GLU A 276 21.07 5.15 -11.39
C GLU A 276 21.70 3.76 -11.37
N SER A 277 20.85 2.75 -11.36
CA SER A 277 21.19 1.36 -11.63
C SER A 277 20.19 0.79 -12.65
N ARG A 278 20.20 -0.52 -12.87
CA ARG A 278 19.35 -1.15 -13.89
C ARG A 278 17.85 -0.92 -13.60
N ASN A 279 17.46 -1.05 -12.35
CA ASN A 279 16.06 -1.05 -11.94
C ASN A 279 15.67 0.16 -11.06
N PHE A 280 16.60 1.09 -10.79
CA PHE A 280 16.38 2.19 -9.86
C PHE A 280 16.97 3.51 -10.33
N ALA A 281 16.24 4.59 -10.06
CA ALA A 281 16.74 5.95 -10.12
C ALA A 281 16.76 6.54 -8.71
N LEU A 282 17.93 6.94 -8.21
CA LEU A 282 18.14 7.45 -6.86
C LEU A 282 18.46 8.95 -6.89
N SER A 283 17.81 9.74 -6.06
CA SER A 283 18.06 11.18 -5.92
C SER A 283 18.15 11.60 -4.45
N TRP A 284 19.04 12.51 -4.09
CA TRP A 284 19.21 13.00 -2.70
C TRP A 284 19.81 14.41 -2.62
N GLU A 285 19.57 15.17 -1.54
CA GLU A 285 20.22 16.48 -1.33
C GLU A 285 21.51 16.41 -0.51
N GLY A 286 22.50 17.18 -0.94
CA GLY A 286 23.65 17.57 -0.13
C GLY A 286 24.68 16.45 0.07
N THR A 287 25.72 16.77 0.85
CA THR A 287 26.90 15.91 1.04
C THR A 287 26.69 14.78 2.06
N GLN A 288 25.50 14.66 2.66
CA GLN A 288 25.20 13.64 3.67
C GLN A 288 25.22 12.24 3.07
N VAL A 289 24.78 12.09 1.82
CA VAL A 289 24.89 10.83 1.09
C VAL A 289 26.14 10.89 0.23
N SER A 290 27.17 10.16 0.67
CA SER A 290 28.40 10.02 -0.12
C SER A 290 28.15 9.13 -1.35
N THR A 291 29.00 9.25 -2.38
CA THR A 291 28.98 8.35 -3.55
C THR A 291 29.14 6.87 -3.17
N VAL A 292 29.82 6.59 -2.05
CA VAL A 292 29.95 5.22 -1.51
C VAL A 292 28.60 4.76 -0.97
N PHE A 293 27.94 5.59 -0.15
CA PHE A 293 26.66 5.26 0.45
C PHE A 293 25.56 5.11 -0.61
N SER A 294 25.48 6.00 -1.61
CA SER A 294 24.50 5.86 -2.71
C SER A 294 24.70 4.55 -3.49
N ARG A 295 25.96 4.14 -3.73
CA ARG A 295 26.28 2.85 -4.35
C ARG A 295 25.90 1.65 -3.48
N GLU A 296 26.10 1.73 -2.16
CA GLU A 296 25.64 0.69 -1.22
C GLU A 296 24.12 0.54 -1.24
N ILE A 297 23.39 1.65 -1.34
CA ILE A 297 21.93 1.67 -1.48
C ILE A 297 21.51 0.95 -2.76
N LEU A 298 22.00 1.41 -3.92
CA LEU A 298 21.67 0.81 -5.22
C LEU A 298 22.03 -0.67 -5.28
N ASN A 299 23.23 -1.06 -4.84
CA ASN A 299 23.65 -2.47 -4.84
C ASN A 299 22.77 -3.35 -3.95
N THR A 300 22.27 -2.80 -2.83
CA THR A 300 21.38 -3.55 -1.93
C THR A 300 20.00 -3.71 -2.54
N LEU A 301 19.45 -2.63 -3.11
CA LEU A 301 18.18 -2.64 -3.81
C LEU A 301 18.18 -3.60 -5.00
N GLU A 302 19.25 -3.66 -5.80
CA GLU A 302 19.34 -4.60 -6.93
C GLU A 302 19.35 -6.07 -6.49
N ARG A 303 19.99 -6.39 -5.36
CA ARG A 303 19.89 -7.76 -4.79
C ARG A 303 18.47 -8.04 -4.29
N GLN A 304 17.88 -7.09 -3.57
CA GLN A 304 16.53 -7.25 -3.05
C GLN A 304 15.50 -7.34 -4.18
N TYR A 305 15.71 -6.64 -5.30
CA TYR A 305 14.87 -6.70 -6.48
C TYR A 305 14.78 -8.13 -7.01
N GLN A 306 15.92 -8.81 -7.16
CA GLN A 306 15.97 -10.22 -7.58
C GLN A 306 15.26 -11.16 -6.58
N GLU A 307 15.37 -10.87 -5.29
CA GLU A 307 14.65 -11.64 -4.26
C GLU A 307 13.13 -11.47 -4.37
N VAL A 308 12.64 -10.23 -4.56
CA VAL A 308 11.20 -9.94 -4.68
C VAL A 308 10.63 -10.43 -6.01
N GLU A 309 11.40 -10.30 -7.09
CA GLU A 309 11.12 -10.88 -8.40
C GLU A 309 10.86 -12.39 -8.30
N ALA A 310 11.77 -13.12 -7.66
CA ALA A 310 11.61 -14.56 -7.44
C ALA A 310 10.43 -14.89 -6.50
N ALA A 311 10.18 -14.05 -5.49
CA ALA A 311 9.10 -14.26 -4.52
C ALA A 311 7.70 -13.96 -5.07
N LEU A 312 7.60 -13.12 -6.11
CA LEU A 312 6.32 -12.71 -6.71
C LEU A 312 6.12 -13.19 -8.15
N ASP A 313 7.11 -13.87 -8.75
CA ASP A 313 7.10 -14.30 -10.16
C ASP A 313 6.69 -13.15 -11.10
N TYR A 314 7.30 -11.98 -10.88
CA TYR A 314 6.96 -10.75 -11.59
C TYR A 314 8.13 -9.80 -11.84
N TRP A 315 8.12 -9.32 -13.08
CA TRP A 315 9.05 -8.46 -13.84
C TRP A 315 8.66 -6.99 -14.02
N PRO A 316 8.81 -6.06 -13.05
CA PRO A 316 8.60 -4.65 -13.37
C PRO A 316 9.55 -4.18 -14.49
N ARG A 317 9.03 -3.41 -15.47
CA ARG A 317 9.84 -2.93 -16.61
C ARG A 317 10.43 -1.54 -16.39
N GLU A 318 9.71 -0.67 -15.70
CA GLU A 318 10.16 0.68 -15.43
C GLU A 318 11.03 0.75 -14.17
N PRO A 319 12.09 1.58 -14.15
CA PRO A 319 12.85 1.85 -12.94
C PRO A 319 11.97 2.38 -11.80
N ILE A 320 12.30 2.03 -10.57
CA ILE A 320 11.65 2.55 -9.37
C ILE A 320 12.42 3.80 -8.91
N ALA A 321 11.74 4.94 -8.84
CA ALA A 321 12.32 6.19 -8.36
C ALA A 321 12.41 6.19 -6.83
N ILE A 322 13.56 6.60 -6.30
CA ILE A 322 13.86 6.65 -4.87
C ILE A 322 14.42 8.02 -4.52
N LEU A 323 13.83 8.67 -3.52
CA LEU A 323 14.20 9.99 -3.06
C LEU A 323 14.61 9.94 -1.59
N LEU A 324 15.84 10.31 -1.32
CA LEU A 324 16.40 10.36 0.03
C LEU A 324 16.29 11.77 0.59
N TYR A 325 15.68 11.89 1.76
CA TYR A 325 15.38 13.15 2.43
C TYR A 325 16.09 13.28 3.77
N THR A 326 16.22 14.52 4.25
CA THR A 326 16.36 14.77 5.69
C THR A 326 15.03 14.50 6.40
N ASN A 327 15.03 14.32 7.73
CA ASN A 327 13.79 14.08 8.47
C ASN A 327 12.79 15.24 8.32
N GLN A 328 13.31 16.48 8.32
CA GLN A 328 12.49 17.69 8.19
C GLN A 328 11.83 17.76 6.81
N GLN A 329 12.60 17.57 5.74
CA GLN A 329 12.07 17.59 4.38
C GLN A 329 11.06 16.48 4.14
N PHE A 330 11.33 15.29 4.67
CA PHE A 330 10.40 14.17 4.59
C PHE A 330 9.05 14.55 5.21
N ALA A 331 9.05 15.12 6.42
CA ALA A 331 7.82 15.57 7.08
C ALA A 331 7.12 16.70 6.31
N ASP A 332 7.87 17.70 5.83
CA ASP A 332 7.32 18.87 5.14
C ASP A 332 6.67 18.50 3.80
N ILE A 333 7.31 17.60 3.02
CA ILE A 333 6.84 17.20 1.69
C ILE A 333 5.71 16.19 1.78
N THR A 334 5.89 15.12 2.57
CA THR A 334 4.95 14.01 2.59
C THR A 334 3.73 14.29 3.46
N ARG A 335 3.87 15.20 4.45
CA ARG A 335 2.92 15.37 5.55
C ARG A 335 2.61 14.05 6.27
N ALA A 336 3.49 13.05 6.14
CA ALA A 336 3.33 11.76 6.77
C ALA A 336 3.46 11.92 8.29
N PRO A 337 2.74 11.11 9.08
CA PRO A 337 2.93 11.06 10.52
C PRO A 337 4.40 10.78 10.85
N GLY A 338 4.95 11.40 11.88
CA GLY A 338 6.38 11.26 12.24
C GLY A 338 6.84 9.84 12.67
N TRP A 339 5.95 8.84 12.63
CA TRP A 339 6.27 7.42 12.79
C TRP A 339 6.46 6.68 11.46
N ALA A 340 6.12 7.30 10.32
CA ALA A 340 6.33 6.73 9.00
C ALA A 340 7.84 6.62 8.72
N GLY A 341 8.33 5.38 8.53
CA GLY A 341 9.74 5.11 8.24
C GLY A 341 10.12 5.39 6.79
N ALA A 342 9.14 5.41 5.89
CA ALA A 342 9.23 5.76 4.48
C ALA A 342 7.81 6.00 3.93
N LEU A 343 7.71 6.36 2.65
CA LEU A 343 6.44 6.46 1.93
C LEU A 343 6.65 5.99 0.49
N ASN A 344 5.76 5.13 -0.01
CA ASN A 344 5.66 4.82 -1.44
C ASN A 344 4.44 5.51 -2.05
N ASP A 345 4.69 6.50 -2.92
CA ASP A 345 3.65 7.23 -3.67
C ASP A 345 3.73 7.03 -5.20
N GLY A 346 4.25 5.87 -5.62
CA GLY A 346 4.79 5.65 -6.97
C GLY A 346 6.28 6.01 -7.04
N LYS A 347 6.77 6.75 -6.05
CA LYS A 347 8.19 6.94 -5.74
C LYS A 347 8.43 6.51 -4.29
N ILE A 348 9.57 5.90 -4.00
CA ILE A 348 9.96 5.54 -2.64
C ILE A 348 10.66 6.76 -2.02
N ARG A 349 10.06 7.37 -1.00
CA ARG A 349 10.61 8.50 -0.27
C ARG A 349 11.09 8.04 1.10
N VAL A 350 12.37 8.25 1.43
CA VAL A 350 12.96 7.74 2.68
C VAL A 350 13.79 8.80 3.39
N PRO A 351 13.57 9.06 4.68
CA PRO A 351 14.49 9.88 5.46
C PRO A 351 15.78 9.12 5.79
N VAL A 352 16.94 9.69 5.48
CA VAL A 352 18.28 9.09 5.73
C VAL A 352 19.17 9.93 6.64
N GLN A 353 18.62 10.97 7.27
CA GLN A 353 19.40 11.91 8.07
C GLN A 353 20.19 11.20 9.18
N GLY A 354 21.50 11.42 9.19
CA GLY A 354 22.42 10.83 10.17
C GLY A 354 22.93 9.44 9.81
N LEU A 355 22.51 8.87 8.67
CA LEU A 355 23.08 7.64 8.12
C LEU A 355 24.23 7.98 7.16
N THR A 356 25.33 7.25 7.28
CA THR A 356 26.52 7.40 6.42
C THR A 356 26.84 6.15 5.60
N SER A 357 26.11 5.06 5.85
CA SER A 357 26.27 3.76 5.19
C SER A 357 24.96 3.00 5.24
N MET A 358 24.83 1.97 4.40
CA MET A 358 23.66 1.09 4.45
C MET A 358 23.57 0.39 5.81
N THR A 359 22.37 0.38 6.38
CA THR A 359 22.08 -0.33 7.64
C THR A 359 21.06 -1.45 7.39
N PRO A 360 21.03 -2.50 8.22
CA PRO A 360 20.00 -3.55 8.10
C PRO A 360 18.58 -2.99 8.17
N GLU A 361 18.35 -1.97 9.00
CA GLU A 361 17.04 -1.34 9.15
C GLU A 361 16.64 -0.55 7.89
N LEU A 362 17.55 0.25 7.32
CA LEU A 362 17.29 0.95 6.06
C LEU A 362 17.04 -0.05 4.92
N ALA A 363 17.83 -1.12 4.84
CA ALA A 363 17.64 -2.18 3.85
C ALA A 363 16.26 -2.84 3.98
N ARG A 364 15.80 -3.09 5.21
CA ARG A 364 14.49 -3.66 5.48
C ARG A 364 13.35 -2.74 5.05
N VAL A 365 13.44 -1.45 5.39
CA VAL A 365 12.46 -0.42 5.01
C VAL A 365 12.41 -0.27 3.49
N LEU A 366 13.56 -0.16 2.83
CA LEU A 366 13.62 -0.07 1.37
C LEU A 366 12.99 -1.29 0.69
N LYS A 367 13.24 -2.50 1.19
CA LYS A 367 12.62 -3.72 0.66
C LYS A 367 11.10 -3.72 0.86
N HIS A 368 10.64 -3.30 2.02
CA HIS A 368 9.20 -3.18 2.33
C HIS A 368 8.50 -2.25 1.32
N GLU A 369 9.03 -1.03 1.14
CA GLU A 369 8.46 -0.08 0.19
C GLU A 369 8.55 -0.58 -1.26
N MET A 370 9.64 -1.25 -1.64
CA MET A 370 9.78 -1.82 -2.98
C MET A 370 8.75 -2.92 -3.25
N VAL A 371 8.41 -3.75 -2.26
CA VAL A 371 7.38 -4.79 -2.41
C VAL A 371 6.03 -4.17 -2.74
N HIS A 372 5.69 -3.01 -2.15
CA HIS A 372 4.50 -2.28 -2.55
C HIS A 372 4.52 -1.91 -4.04
N SER A 373 5.64 -1.44 -4.60
CA SER A 373 5.75 -1.15 -6.04
C SER A 373 5.52 -2.39 -6.91
N PHE A 374 6.02 -3.57 -6.50
CA PHE A 374 5.80 -4.82 -7.24
C PHE A 374 4.33 -5.27 -7.16
N VAL A 375 3.78 -5.36 -5.95
CA VAL A 375 2.40 -5.79 -5.71
C VAL A 375 1.42 -4.86 -6.42
N HIS A 376 1.71 -3.56 -6.38
CA HIS A 376 0.92 -2.55 -7.05
C HIS A 376 0.82 -2.80 -8.56
N ARG A 377 1.97 -2.93 -9.23
CA ARG A 377 2.03 -3.15 -10.69
C ARG A 377 1.43 -4.50 -11.08
N LEU A 378 1.65 -5.54 -10.28
CA LEU A 378 1.12 -6.87 -10.55
C LEU A 378 -0.40 -6.95 -10.40
N ALA A 379 -0.96 -6.24 -9.42
CA ALA A 379 -2.40 -6.23 -9.12
C ALA A 379 -3.14 -5.01 -9.69
N GLU A 380 -2.51 -4.20 -10.55
CA GLU A 380 -3.04 -2.95 -11.13
C GLU A 380 -3.69 -2.02 -10.06
N GLY A 381 -3.07 -1.91 -8.90
CA GLY A 381 -3.57 -1.10 -7.78
C GLY A 381 -4.87 -1.61 -7.14
N ARG A 382 -5.20 -2.91 -7.30
CA ARG A 382 -6.41 -3.56 -6.76
C ARG A 382 -6.14 -4.54 -5.61
N CYS A 383 -4.89 -4.69 -5.18
CA CYS A 383 -4.54 -5.55 -4.05
C CYS A 383 -5.22 -5.06 -2.76
N PRO A 384 -5.93 -5.93 -2.00
CA PRO A 384 -6.51 -5.52 -0.72
C PRO A 384 -5.39 -5.16 0.27
N THR A 385 -5.64 -4.17 1.13
CA THR A 385 -4.62 -3.59 2.01
C THR A 385 -3.95 -4.66 2.88
N TRP A 386 -4.72 -5.60 3.44
CA TRP A 386 -4.15 -6.70 4.23
C TRP A 386 -3.13 -7.55 3.46
N LEU A 387 -3.37 -7.84 2.19
CA LEU A 387 -2.45 -8.66 1.41
C LEU A 387 -1.22 -7.84 1.01
N ASN A 388 -1.41 -6.58 0.63
CA ASN A 388 -0.31 -5.68 0.28
C ASN A 388 0.65 -5.48 1.46
N GLU A 389 0.13 -5.17 2.64
CA GLU A 389 0.91 -4.98 3.87
C GLU A 389 1.49 -6.29 4.40
N GLY A 390 0.74 -7.39 4.29
CA GLY A 390 1.21 -8.72 4.67
C GLY A 390 2.44 -9.13 3.86
N LEU A 391 2.38 -8.98 2.53
CA LEU A 391 3.50 -9.29 1.64
C LEU A 391 4.69 -8.36 1.85
N ALA A 392 4.48 -7.06 2.03
CA ALA A 392 5.56 -6.12 2.29
C ALA A 392 6.29 -6.43 3.61
N GLN A 393 5.57 -6.82 4.67
CA GLN A 393 6.17 -7.29 5.92
C GLN A 393 6.93 -8.60 5.72
N LEU A 394 6.31 -9.56 5.03
CA LEU A 394 6.83 -10.90 4.82
C LEU A 394 8.13 -10.91 4.00
N GLU A 395 8.14 -10.20 2.88
CA GLU A 395 9.30 -10.14 1.98
C GLU A 395 10.43 -9.28 2.53
N SER A 396 10.12 -8.32 3.43
CA SER A 396 11.13 -7.59 4.20
C SER A 396 11.71 -8.39 5.38
N GLY A 397 11.37 -9.68 5.52
CA GLY A 397 11.98 -10.60 6.49
C GLY A 397 11.32 -10.62 7.87
N GLN A 398 10.14 -10.00 8.01
CA GLN A 398 9.35 -10.15 9.24
C GLN A 398 8.66 -11.51 9.27
N ASN A 399 8.27 -11.93 10.48
CA ASN A 399 7.43 -13.10 10.63
C ASN A 399 6.41 -13.00 11.78
N SER A 400 5.39 -13.85 11.75
CA SER A 400 4.30 -13.80 12.75
C SER A 400 4.69 -14.28 14.14
N SER A 401 5.87 -14.88 14.35
CA SER A 401 6.23 -15.56 15.62
C SER A 401 6.02 -14.69 16.86
N ARG A 402 6.29 -13.39 16.75
CA ARG A 402 6.12 -12.42 17.85
C ARG A 402 4.66 -12.28 18.30
N PHE A 403 3.72 -12.32 17.37
CA PHE A 403 2.29 -12.10 17.63
C PHE A 403 1.47 -13.40 17.57
N GLY A 404 2.06 -14.49 17.07
CA GLY A 404 1.42 -15.79 16.83
C GLY A 404 0.58 -16.30 18.00
N PRO A 405 1.12 -16.38 19.23
CA PRO A 405 0.32 -16.83 20.39
C PRO A 405 -0.85 -15.91 20.75
N ALA A 406 -0.70 -14.59 20.54
CA ALA A 406 -1.81 -13.65 20.74
C ALA A 406 -2.87 -13.81 19.65
N LEU A 407 -2.45 -13.94 18.39
CA LEU A 407 -3.34 -14.18 17.26
C LEU A 407 -4.08 -15.51 17.40
N ALA A 408 -3.40 -16.60 17.76
CA ALA A 408 -4.03 -17.90 17.96
C ALA A 408 -5.17 -17.85 18.99
N ARG A 409 -4.97 -17.13 20.10
CA ARG A 409 -6.04 -16.89 21.09
C ARG A 409 -7.17 -16.02 20.55
N LEU A 410 -6.85 -14.94 19.84
CA LEU A 410 -7.87 -14.05 19.26
C LEU A 410 -8.75 -14.78 18.25
N PHE A 411 -8.17 -15.59 17.36
CA PHE A 411 -8.92 -16.41 16.41
C PHE A 411 -9.75 -17.49 17.11
N ALA A 412 -9.21 -18.15 18.14
CA ALA A 412 -9.97 -19.12 18.93
C ALA A 412 -11.17 -18.48 19.67
N GLU A 413 -11.05 -17.22 20.09
CA GLU A 413 -12.10 -16.45 20.73
C GLU A 413 -13.04 -15.75 19.72
N SER A 414 -12.83 -15.90 18.41
CA SER A 414 -13.57 -15.17 17.36
C SER A 414 -13.49 -13.64 17.51
N ARG A 415 -12.32 -13.14 17.91
CA ARG A 415 -12.02 -11.72 18.17
C ARG A 415 -11.03 -11.10 17.18
N GLN A 416 -10.67 -11.83 16.13
CA GLN A 416 -9.91 -11.32 14.99
C GLN A 416 -10.67 -10.21 14.26
N ILE A 417 -9.96 -9.42 13.45
CA ILE A 417 -10.60 -8.53 12.46
C ILE A 417 -10.87 -9.37 11.21
N PRO A 418 -12.12 -9.41 10.69
CA PRO A 418 -12.37 -10.10 9.44
C PRO A 418 -11.51 -9.51 8.31
N LEU A 419 -10.81 -10.33 7.52
CA LEU A 419 -9.92 -9.91 6.44
C LEU A 419 -10.68 -9.08 5.39
N SER A 420 -11.97 -9.35 5.17
CA SER A 420 -12.85 -8.55 4.32
C SER A 420 -13.01 -7.10 4.81
N GLN A 421 -12.86 -6.83 6.12
CA GLN A 421 -12.85 -5.49 6.69
C GLN A 421 -11.47 -4.81 6.58
N LEU A 422 -10.43 -5.56 6.23
CA LEU A 422 -9.06 -5.10 6.03
C LEU A 422 -8.70 -4.89 4.55
N GLU A 423 -9.68 -4.87 3.65
CA GLU A 423 -9.45 -4.54 2.24
C GLU A 423 -9.04 -3.08 2.05
N ARG A 424 -9.54 -2.18 2.90
CA ARG A 424 -9.28 -0.73 2.87
C ARG A 424 -8.20 -0.33 3.88
N GLY A 425 -7.73 0.91 3.75
CA GLY A 425 -6.68 1.48 4.60
C GLY A 425 -6.99 1.40 6.10
N PHE A 426 -5.97 1.09 6.90
CA PHE A 426 -6.13 0.85 8.34
C PHE A 426 -6.35 2.12 9.16
N LEU A 427 -6.21 3.31 8.56
CA LEU A 427 -6.34 4.61 9.24
C LEU A 427 -7.73 4.88 9.82
N GLN A 428 -8.74 4.09 9.43
CA GLN A 428 -10.08 4.12 10.03
C GLN A 428 -10.14 3.49 11.43
N PHE A 429 -9.10 2.75 11.84
CA PHE A 429 -9.04 2.06 13.13
C PHE A 429 -8.29 2.86 14.20
N ASP A 430 -8.54 2.52 15.47
CA ASP A 430 -7.73 3.01 16.58
C ASP A 430 -6.37 2.30 16.65
N SER A 431 -5.40 2.92 17.32
CA SER A 431 -4.00 2.45 17.32
C SER A 431 -3.82 0.96 17.69
N PRO A 432 -4.53 0.38 18.68
CA PRO A 432 -4.43 -1.05 18.98
C PRO A 432 -4.93 -1.95 17.84
N LYS A 433 -6.05 -1.59 17.20
CA LYS A 433 -6.57 -2.36 16.06
C LYS A 433 -5.69 -2.24 14.82
N VAL A 434 -5.02 -1.11 14.61
CA VAL A 434 -4.03 -0.98 13.52
C VAL A 434 -2.90 -1.99 13.69
N ALA A 435 -2.32 -2.11 14.90
CA ALA A 435 -1.27 -3.09 15.15
C ALA A 435 -1.76 -4.54 14.95
N LEU A 436 -3.00 -4.83 15.34
CA LEU A 436 -3.63 -6.13 15.09
C LEU A 436 -3.80 -6.38 13.58
N ALA A 437 -4.29 -5.41 12.82
CA ALA A 437 -4.47 -5.53 11.37
C ALA A 437 -3.17 -5.88 10.65
N TYR A 438 -2.05 -5.22 10.98
CA TYR A 438 -0.73 -5.58 10.44
C TYR A 438 -0.29 -7.00 10.82
N ALA A 439 -0.53 -7.41 12.07
CA ALA A 439 -0.17 -8.75 12.54
C ALA A 439 -1.00 -9.86 11.86
N GLU A 440 -2.30 -9.65 11.68
CA GLU A 440 -3.20 -10.56 10.94
C GLU A 440 -2.82 -10.63 9.47
N SER A 441 -2.52 -9.48 8.85
CA SER A 441 -2.04 -9.36 7.47
C SER A 441 -0.77 -10.18 7.23
N LEU A 442 0.22 -10.05 8.11
CA LEU A 442 1.47 -10.81 8.04
C LEU A 442 1.21 -12.31 8.19
N ALA A 443 0.41 -12.73 9.18
CA ALA A 443 0.08 -14.14 9.39
C ALA A 443 -0.68 -14.75 8.20
N ALA A 444 -1.59 -13.99 7.59
CA ALA A 444 -2.32 -14.41 6.39
C ALA A 444 -1.38 -14.57 5.19
N ALA A 445 -0.52 -13.59 4.92
CA ALA A 445 0.45 -13.66 3.82
C ALA A 445 1.46 -14.79 4.00
N GLU A 446 1.96 -15.03 5.22
CA GLU A 446 2.80 -16.17 5.55
C GLU A 446 2.12 -17.49 5.25
N MET A 447 0.90 -17.68 5.76
CA MET A 447 0.13 -18.90 5.58
C MET A 447 -0.16 -19.14 4.10
N LEU A 448 -0.49 -18.09 3.34
CA LEU A 448 -0.68 -18.18 1.89
C LEU A 448 0.61 -18.65 1.19
N ARG A 449 1.75 -18.03 1.51
CA ARG A 449 3.04 -18.39 0.90
C ARG A 449 3.46 -19.81 1.25
N GLU A 450 3.26 -20.24 2.49
CA GLU A 450 3.66 -21.59 2.96
C GLU A 450 2.76 -22.70 2.42
N ARG A 451 1.44 -22.48 2.34
CA ARG A 451 0.48 -23.51 1.91
C ARG A 451 0.32 -23.59 0.40
N TYR A 452 0.26 -22.44 -0.26
CA TYR A 452 -0.05 -22.36 -1.68
C TYR A 452 1.17 -22.07 -2.54
N GLY A 453 2.26 -21.56 -1.97
CA GLY A 453 3.47 -21.26 -2.72
C GLY A 453 3.40 -19.99 -3.56
N VAL A 454 4.54 -19.65 -4.16
CA VAL A 454 4.74 -18.41 -4.92
C VAL A 454 3.82 -18.30 -6.14
N TYR A 455 3.63 -19.40 -6.88
CA TYR A 455 2.87 -19.37 -8.13
C TYR A 455 1.40 -18.98 -7.91
N GLN A 456 0.73 -19.58 -6.92
CA GLN A 456 -0.66 -19.32 -6.58
C GLN A 456 -0.84 -17.90 -6.03
N LEU A 457 0.12 -17.42 -5.24
CA LEU A 457 0.12 -16.05 -4.73
C LEU A 457 0.28 -15.03 -5.87
N ALA A 458 1.23 -15.25 -6.78
CA ALA A 458 1.39 -14.44 -7.98
C ALA A 458 0.13 -14.46 -8.85
N GLN A 459 -0.49 -15.63 -9.01
CA GLN A 459 -1.74 -15.77 -9.75
C GLN A 459 -2.90 -15.04 -9.09
N LEU A 460 -2.98 -15.03 -7.75
CA LEU A 460 -3.97 -14.25 -7.01
C LEU A 460 -3.83 -12.74 -7.31
N LEU A 461 -2.60 -12.21 -7.26
CA LEU A 461 -2.31 -10.82 -7.60
C LEU A 461 -2.62 -10.51 -9.08
N LYS A 462 -2.25 -11.40 -10.01
CA LYS A 462 -2.59 -11.28 -11.45
C LYS A 462 -4.11 -11.25 -11.66
N THR A 463 -4.85 -12.13 -11.01
CA THR A 463 -6.33 -12.20 -11.10
C THR A 463 -6.99 -10.94 -10.51
N LEU A 464 -6.43 -10.36 -9.44
CA LEU A 464 -6.84 -9.04 -8.95
C LEU A 464 -6.61 -7.95 -10.01
N GLY A 465 -5.45 -7.94 -10.66
CA GLY A 465 -5.13 -7.02 -11.76
C GLY A 465 -6.07 -7.13 -12.96
N GLN A 466 -6.63 -8.32 -13.22
CA GLN A 466 -7.67 -8.54 -14.24
C GLN A 466 -9.04 -7.96 -13.87
N GLY A 467 -9.15 -7.36 -12.68
CA GLY A 467 -10.32 -6.62 -12.23
C GLY A 467 -11.32 -7.43 -11.41
N ARG A 468 -10.95 -8.64 -10.98
CA ARG A 468 -11.70 -9.40 -9.99
C ARG A 468 -11.69 -8.69 -8.64
N THR A 469 -12.79 -8.76 -7.92
CA THR A 469 -12.81 -8.43 -6.49
C THR A 469 -11.95 -9.42 -5.69
N PRO A 470 -11.47 -9.06 -4.49
CA PRO A 470 -10.72 -10.00 -3.66
C PRO A 470 -11.43 -11.33 -3.40
N ALA A 471 -12.74 -11.29 -3.12
CA ALA A 471 -13.54 -12.50 -2.93
C ALA A 471 -13.62 -13.37 -4.21
N GLU A 472 -13.79 -12.75 -5.38
CA GLU A 472 -13.77 -13.48 -6.66
C GLU A 472 -12.39 -14.07 -6.95
N ALA A 473 -11.31 -13.34 -6.68
CA ALA A 473 -9.95 -13.80 -6.90
C ALA A 473 -9.59 -14.99 -6.00
N LEU A 474 -9.96 -14.95 -4.71
CA LEU A 474 -9.82 -16.08 -3.78
C LEU A 474 -10.60 -17.32 -4.28
N LYS A 475 -11.83 -17.13 -4.75
CA LYS A 475 -12.67 -18.22 -5.27
C LYS A 475 -12.14 -18.78 -6.58
N GLU A 476 -11.58 -17.94 -7.45
CA GLU A 476 -11.06 -18.35 -8.76
C GLU A 476 -9.74 -19.13 -8.61
N VAL A 477 -8.82 -18.60 -7.80
CA VAL A 477 -7.43 -19.11 -7.69
C VAL A 477 -7.29 -20.18 -6.61
N LEU A 478 -7.86 -19.94 -5.42
CA LEU A 478 -7.70 -20.83 -4.26
C LEU A 478 -8.93 -21.71 -4.01
N ARG A 479 -10.03 -21.48 -4.73
CA ARG A 479 -11.34 -22.13 -4.50
C ARG A 479 -11.91 -21.86 -3.11
N MET A 480 -11.62 -20.67 -2.57
CA MET A 480 -11.97 -20.27 -1.20
C MET A 480 -12.86 -19.04 -1.14
N SER A 481 -13.73 -19.01 -0.13
CA SER A 481 -14.32 -17.79 0.40
C SER A 481 -13.39 -17.13 1.42
N TYR A 482 -13.74 -15.94 1.90
CA TYR A 482 -13.00 -15.31 3.00
C TYR A 482 -13.12 -16.13 4.28
N GLU A 483 -14.29 -16.71 4.53
CA GLU A 483 -14.56 -17.55 5.68
C GLU A 483 -13.68 -18.80 5.67
N ASP A 484 -13.49 -19.43 4.51
CA ASP A 484 -12.58 -20.57 4.35
C ASP A 484 -11.13 -20.17 4.64
N LEU A 485 -10.68 -19.03 4.09
CA LEU A 485 -9.33 -18.51 4.30
C LEU A 485 -9.05 -18.21 5.78
N GLU A 486 -10.00 -17.59 6.47
CA GLU A 486 -9.91 -17.27 7.90
C GLU A 486 -9.92 -18.54 8.77
N ALA A 487 -10.71 -19.55 8.40
CA ALA A 487 -10.70 -20.84 9.08
C ALA A 487 -9.34 -21.55 8.94
N GLU A 488 -8.74 -21.52 7.74
CA GLU A 488 -7.40 -22.08 7.54
C GLU A 488 -6.32 -21.29 8.28
N LEU A 489 -6.44 -19.96 8.33
CA LEU A 489 -5.54 -19.11 9.12
C LEU A 489 -5.63 -19.47 10.60
N ALA A 490 -6.85 -19.60 11.15
CA ALA A 490 -7.09 -20.01 12.53
C ALA A 490 -6.44 -21.36 12.82
N GLN A 491 -6.60 -22.34 11.94
CA GLN A 491 -5.99 -23.67 12.08
C GLN A 491 -4.46 -23.62 12.02
N SER A 492 -3.90 -22.81 11.10
CA SER A 492 -2.45 -22.60 10.99
C SER A 492 -1.86 -22.01 12.27
N LEU A 493 -2.49 -20.96 12.80
CA LEU A 493 -2.09 -20.29 14.03
C LEU A 493 -2.21 -21.21 15.25
N ALA A 494 -3.31 -21.97 15.36
CA ALA A 494 -3.51 -22.94 16.44
C ALA A 494 -2.46 -24.07 16.39
N THR A 495 -2.14 -24.57 15.20
CA THR A 495 -1.12 -25.63 15.03
C THR A 495 0.27 -25.13 15.41
N ARG A 496 0.61 -23.89 15.04
CA ARG A 496 1.95 -23.32 15.25
C ARG A 496 2.15 -22.76 16.66
N TYR A 497 1.10 -22.17 17.25
CA TYR A 497 1.21 -21.37 18.47
C TYR A 497 0.19 -21.71 19.56
N GLY A 498 -0.73 -22.65 19.32
CA GLY A 498 -1.74 -23.10 20.29
C GLY A 498 -1.08 -23.90 21.41
N ARG A 499 -0.58 -23.18 22.41
CA ARG A 499 -0.11 -23.72 23.68
C ARG A 499 -0.93 -23.15 24.83
#